data_AF-A0A317HZS8-F1
#
_entry.id   AF-A0A317HZS8-F1
#
_cell.length_a   1.000
_cell.length_b   1.000
_cell.length_c   1.000
_cell.angle_alpha   90.00
_cell.angle_beta   90.00
_cell.angle_gamma   90.00
#
_symmetry.space_group_name_H-M   'P 1'
#
loop_
_entity.id
_entity.type
_entity.pdbx_description
1 polymer ?
#
loop_
_entity_poly.entity_id
_entity_poly.type
_entity_poly.pdbx_seq_one_letter_code
_entity_poly.pdbx_strand_id
1 'polypeptide(L)'
;PDAYETLLLDVMRGDATLFTRRDEVEAQWRLITPIEEAWSNLPATRLPTYSAGSDGPADADHLVARNGHTWRRLKDSRAGCE
;
A
#
# COMPACT_ATOMS: atom_id res chain seq x y z
N PRO A 1 2.96 -18.84 -10.41
CA PRO A 1 4.28 -18.33 -10.86
C PRO A 1 4.72 -17.25 -9.88
N ASP A 2 6.01 -17.20 -9.57
CA ASP A 2 6.53 -16.14 -8.72
C ASP A 2 6.46 -14.79 -9.43
N ALA A 3 6.35 -13.69 -8.68
CA ALA A 3 6.18 -12.36 -9.26
C ALA A 3 7.37 -12.01 -10.19
N TYR A 4 8.59 -12.36 -9.79
CA TYR A 4 9.79 -12.09 -10.58
C TYR A 4 9.91 -12.96 -11.83
N GLU A 5 9.50 -14.23 -11.75
CA GLU A 5 9.48 -15.13 -12.91
C GLU A 5 8.64 -14.55 -14.04
N THR A 6 7.46 -14.03 -13.69
CA THR A 6 6.52 -13.41 -14.65
C THR A 6 7.13 -12.17 -15.29
N LEU A 7 7.68 -11.25 -14.48
CA LEU A 7 8.29 -10.02 -15.00
C LEU A 7 9.48 -10.30 -15.93
N LEU A 8 10.32 -11.28 -15.60
CA LEU A 8 11.47 -11.64 -16.45
C LEU A 8 11.02 -12.21 -17.80
N LEU A 9 9.98 -13.05 -17.81
CA LEU A 9 9.40 -13.59 -19.03
C LEU A 9 8.81 -12.48 -19.91
N ASP A 10 8.13 -11.51 -19.31
CA ASP A 10 7.51 -10.39 -20.02
C ASP A 10 8.57 -9.48 -20.67
N VAL A 11 9.72 -9.25 -20.00
CA VAL A 11 10.87 -8.55 -20.61
C VAL A 11 11.38 -9.28 -21.85
N MET A 12 11.55 -10.60 -21.77
CA MET A 12 12.02 -11.40 -22.91
C MET A 12 11.03 -11.37 -24.09
N ARG A 13 9.74 -11.23 -23.80
CA ARG A 13 8.67 -11.11 -24.80
C ARG A 13 8.46 -9.69 -25.32
N GLY A 14 9.08 -8.70 -24.68
CA GLY A 14 8.87 -7.28 -24.99
C GLY A 14 7.50 -6.76 -24.54
N ASP A 15 6.84 -7.42 -23.58
CA ASP A 15 5.58 -6.97 -23.01
C ASP A 15 5.86 -5.99 -21.85
N ALA A 16 5.37 -4.75 -22.01
CA ALA A 16 5.55 -3.68 -21.05
C ALA A 16 4.34 -3.47 -20.11
N THR A 17 3.33 -4.32 -20.16
CA THR A 17 2.04 -4.11 -19.47
C THR A 17 2.16 -4.04 -17.94
N LEU A 18 3.08 -4.80 -17.36
CA LEU A 18 3.31 -4.84 -15.90
C LEU A 18 4.39 -3.87 -15.41
N PHE A 19 4.90 -3.01 -16.29
CA PHE A 19 5.92 -2.02 -15.96
C PHE A 19 5.31 -0.63 -15.86
N THR A 20 5.65 0.08 -14.79
CA THR A 20 5.21 1.47 -14.61
C THR A 20 5.87 2.38 -15.64
N ARG A 21 5.07 3.20 -16.32
CA ARG A 21 5.59 4.17 -17.29
C ARG A 21 6.20 5.39 -16.59
N ARG A 22 7.05 6.13 -17.30
CA ARG A 22 7.75 7.30 -16.74
C ARG A 22 6.79 8.38 -16.22
N ASP A 23 5.79 8.71 -17.02
CA ASP A 23 4.75 9.70 -16.69
C ASP A 23 3.87 9.26 -15.52
N GLU A 24 3.59 7.96 -15.40
CA GLU A 24 2.90 7.37 -14.25
C GLU A 24 3.75 7.49 -12.98
N VAL A 25 5.06 7.20 -13.05
CA VAL A 25 5.99 7.39 -11.91
C VAL A 25 6.03 8.86 -11.50
N GLU A 26 6.15 9.78 -12.45
CA GLU A 26 6.11 11.22 -12.16
C GLU A 26 4.78 11.63 -11.50
N ALA A 27 3.64 11.05 -11.92
CA ALA A 27 2.34 11.31 -11.31
C ALA A 27 2.22 10.78 -9.88
N GLN A 28 2.73 9.57 -9.63
CA GLN A 28 2.77 8.97 -8.29
C GLN A 28 3.60 9.85 -7.34
N TRP A 29 4.76 10.31 -7.77
CA TRP A 29 5.60 11.20 -6.95
C TRP A 29 4.97 12.56 -6.70
N ARG A 30 4.28 13.16 -7.68
CA ARG A 30 3.51 14.40 -7.45
C ARG A 30 2.48 14.27 -6.33
N LEU A 31 1.92 13.07 -6.11
CA LEU A 31 0.98 12.80 -5.03
C LEU A 31 1.67 12.52 -3.68
N ILE A 32 2.77 11.77 -3.69
CA ILE A 32 3.44 11.30 -2.46
C ILE A 32 4.34 12.39 -1.86
N THR A 33 5.06 13.18 -2.69
CA THR A 33 6.04 14.16 -2.22
C THR A 33 5.47 15.15 -1.19
N PRO A 34 4.28 15.77 -1.38
CA PRO A 34 3.74 16.68 -0.37
C PRO A 34 3.45 16.03 0.99
N ILE A 35 3.11 14.73 1.00
CA ILE A 35 2.87 13.98 2.24
C ILE A 35 4.19 13.76 2.97
N GLU A 36 5.23 13.36 2.23
CA GLU A 36 6.57 13.12 2.76
C GLU A 36 7.20 14.41 3.30
N GLU A 37 7.11 15.52 2.56
CA GLU A 37 7.54 16.85 3.02
C GLU A 37 6.79 17.29 4.28
N ALA A 38 5.48 17.08 4.36
CA ALA A 38 4.70 17.42 5.54
C ALA A 38 5.13 16.58 6.76
N TRP A 39 5.40 15.29 6.59
CA TRP A 39 5.86 14.41 7.67
C TRP A 39 7.26 14.76 8.16
N SER A 40 8.18 15.12 7.26
CA SER A 40 9.53 15.56 7.61
C SER A 40 9.56 16.82 8.49
N ASN A 41 8.51 17.66 8.41
CA ASN A 41 8.37 18.88 9.21
C ASN A 41 7.57 18.68 10.51
N LEU A 42 7.02 17.49 10.77
CA LEU A 42 6.22 17.20 11.97
C LEU A 42 7.06 16.51 13.05
N PRO A 43 6.81 16.80 14.34
CA PRO A 43 7.48 16.10 15.43
C PRO A 43 7.05 14.63 15.47
N ALA A 44 8.01 13.72 15.66
CA ALA A 44 7.78 12.26 15.69
C ALA A 44 6.77 11.81 16.75
N THR A 45 6.55 12.61 17.79
CA THR A 45 5.55 12.38 18.85
C THR A 45 4.10 12.41 18.35
N ARG A 46 3.86 12.88 17.12
CA ARG A 46 2.52 12.91 16.51
C ARG A 46 2.15 11.62 15.77
N LEU A 47 3.08 10.68 15.62
CA LEU A 47 2.79 9.40 14.96
C LEU A 47 2.12 8.42 15.94
N PRO A 48 0.92 7.90 15.62
CA PRO A 48 0.26 6.94 16.47
C PRO A 48 1.00 5.61 16.48
N THR A 49 1.11 5.00 17.66
CA THR A 49 1.75 3.69 17.85
C THR A 49 0.71 2.58 17.86
N TYR A 50 1.15 1.35 17.55
CA TYR A 50 0.31 0.17 17.57
C TYR A 50 1.15 -1.04 17.99
N SER A 51 0.53 -2.07 18.58
CA SER A 51 1.24 -3.27 19.02
C SER A 51 1.55 -4.18 17.83
N ALA A 52 2.68 -4.87 17.87
CA ALA A 52 3.04 -5.84 16.85
C ALA A 52 1.98 -6.96 16.77
N GLY A 53 1.53 -7.28 15.55
CA GLY A 53 0.46 -8.27 15.30
C GLY A 53 -0.97 -7.71 15.42
N SER A 54 -1.14 -6.44 15.79
CA SER A 54 -2.41 -5.73 15.61
C SER A 54 -2.59 -5.24 14.17
N ASP A 55 -3.82 -4.85 13.82
CA ASP A 55 -4.17 -4.35 12.49
C ASP A 55 -3.83 -2.86 12.28
N GLY A 56 -3.12 -2.23 13.23
CA GLY A 56 -2.73 -0.83 13.20
C GLY A 56 -3.36 0.02 14.31
N PRO A 57 -3.13 1.35 14.28
CA PRO A 57 -3.66 2.27 15.28
C PRO A 57 -5.17 2.55 15.07
N ALA A 58 -5.89 2.89 16.13
CA ALA A 58 -7.31 3.24 16.07
C ALA A 58 -7.61 4.40 15.10
N ASP A 59 -6.64 5.32 14.92
CA ASP A 59 -6.75 6.41 13.95
C ASP A 59 -6.96 5.93 12.50
N ALA A 60 -6.43 4.75 12.15
CA ALA A 60 -6.64 4.16 10.83
C ALA A 60 -8.09 3.68 10.62
N ASP A 61 -8.73 3.14 11.66
CA ASP A 61 -10.16 2.80 11.64
C ASP A 61 -11.02 4.07 11.55
N HIS A 62 -10.69 5.09 12.35
CA HIS A 62 -11.38 6.38 12.32
C HIS A 62 -11.28 7.07 10.96
N LEU A 63 -10.13 6.97 10.27
CA LEU A 63 -9.95 7.56 8.93
C LEU A 63 -10.95 7.00 7.93
N VAL A 64 -11.12 5.68 7.89
CA VAL A 64 -12.00 5.00 6.94
C VAL A 64 -13.47 5.13 7.33
N ALA A 65 -13.77 5.10 8.64
CA ALA A 65 -15.11 5.27 9.18
C ALA A 65 -15.74 6.65 8.89
N ARG A 66 -14.92 7.70 8.73
CA ARG A 66 -15.39 9.04 8.32
C ARG A 66 -16.18 9.02 7.00
N ASN A 67 -15.85 8.09 6.12
CA ASN A 67 -16.52 7.94 4.82
C ASN A 67 -17.55 6.79 4.83
N GLY A 68 -17.94 6.30 6.02
CA GLY A 68 -18.93 5.22 6.17
C GLY A 68 -18.39 3.84 5.78
N HIS A 69 -17.07 3.66 5.70
CA HIS A 69 -16.43 2.41 5.34
C HIS A 69 -15.80 1.72 6.56
N THR A 70 -15.55 0.42 6.44
CA THR A 70 -14.82 -0.37 7.44
C THR A 70 -13.79 -1.26 6.76
N TRP A 71 -12.63 -1.47 7.39
CA TRP A 71 -11.61 -2.37 6.87
C TRP A 71 -12.13 -3.82 6.76
N ARG A 72 -11.86 -4.45 5.62
CA ARG A 72 -12.14 -5.88 5.44
C ARG A 72 -11.10 -6.70 6.18
N ARG A 73 -11.54 -7.54 7.13
CA ARG A 73 -10.66 -8.46 7.86
C ARG A 73 -10.18 -9.57 6.93
N LEU A 74 -8.88 -9.87 6.93
CA LEU A 74 -8.27 -10.93 6.12
C LEU A 74 -8.43 -12.34 6.72
N LYS A 75 -9.18 -12.51 7.80
CA LYS A 75 -9.34 -13.79 8.52
C LYS A 75 -10.52 -14.66 8.07
N ASP A 76 -10.94 -14.57 6.80
CA ASP A 76 -11.95 -15.47 6.20
C ASP A 76 -11.49 -16.05 4.83
N SER A 77 -10.25 -16.52 4.73
CA SER A 77 -9.78 -17.26 3.55
C SER A 77 -9.01 -18.55 3.87
N ARG A 78 -9.15 -19.09 5.09
CA ARG A 78 -8.59 -20.40 5.49
C ARG A 78 -9.64 -21.51 5.69
N ALA A 79 -10.83 -21.36 5.11
CA ALA A 79 -11.78 -22.48 4.96
C ALA A 79 -11.77 -22.93 3.49
N GLY A 80 -10.86 -23.85 3.13
CA GLY A 80 -10.87 -24.44 1.78
C GLY A 80 -9.53 -24.87 1.18
N CYS A 81 -8.49 -25.12 1.97
CA CYS A 81 -7.30 -25.83 1.50
C CYS A 81 -6.95 -26.92 2.50
N GLU A 82 -7.71 -28.01 2.45
CA GLU A 82 -7.19 -29.37 2.58
C GLU A 82 -7.36 -30.06 1.22
#